data_AF-A0A199XTJ4-F1
#
_entry.id   AF-A0A199XTJ4-F1
#
_cell.length_a   1.000
_cell.length_b   1.000
_cell.length_c   1.000
_cell.angle_alpha   90.00
_cell.angle_beta   90.00
_cell.angle_gamma   90.00
#
_symmetry.space_group_name_H-M   'P 1'
#
loop_
_entity.id
_entity.type
_entity.pdbx_description
1 polymer ?
#
loop_
_entity_poly.entity_id
_entity_poly.type
_entity_poly.pdbx_seq_one_letter_code
_entity_poly.pdbx_strand_id
1 'polypeptide(L)'
;MSPFENLLYNLTEVKVIAPDIPNSLYFPLDLSINNKALAKSNPTTSEDFENFIHKLLKENNAKIAFGGYNETRNLYKRSPVFKSVKQEERNIHIGLDLWTTAETPILAALDGKIHSFQFNDNLGDYGPTIILEHEIDGHKFYTLYGHLSVESLQILSKGQIIKKGEQIATLGNASVNGDYAPHLHFQIIKDIQNKEGDYPGVCSPSSLSFYLENCPNPNLLLKINS
;
A
#
# COMPACT_ATOMS: atom_id res chain seq x y z
N MET A 1 -19.34 11.15 -1.97
CA MET A 1 -17.96 11.51 -2.32
C MET A 1 -17.76 12.98 -2.04
N SER A 2 -16.69 13.32 -1.30
CA SER A 2 -16.24 14.68 -1.06
C SER A 2 -15.73 15.33 -2.37
N PRO A 3 -15.51 16.67 -2.41
CA PRO A 3 -14.90 17.32 -3.58
C PRO A 3 -13.55 16.69 -3.97
N PHE A 4 -12.73 16.32 -2.99
CA PHE A 4 -11.44 15.67 -3.22
C PHE A 4 -11.60 14.26 -3.79
N GLU A 5 -12.53 13.45 -3.27
CA GLU A 5 -12.80 12.12 -3.83
C GLU A 5 -13.35 12.20 -5.26
N ASN A 6 -14.21 13.18 -5.55
CA ASN A 6 -14.72 13.42 -6.90
C ASN A 6 -13.59 13.82 -7.87
N LEU A 7 -12.62 14.63 -7.42
CA LEU A 7 -11.42 14.94 -8.20
C LEU A 7 -10.68 13.65 -8.56
N LEU A 8 -10.35 12.81 -7.58
CA LEU A 8 -9.64 11.55 -7.79
C LEU A 8 -10.40 10.63 -8.75
N TYR A 9 -11.72 10.47 -8.56
CA TYR A 9 -12.58 9.62 -9.39
C TYR A 9 -12.60 10.06 -10.87
N ASN A 10 -12.56 11.37 -11.12
CA ASN A 10 -12.62 11.94 -12.46
C ASN A 10 -11.28 11.89 -13.21
N LEU A 11 -10.16 11.62 -12.53
CA LEU A 11 -8.88 11.41 -13.19
C LEU A 11 -8.91 10.13 -14.03
N THR A 12 -8.13 10.11 -15.12
CA THR A 12 -7.93 8.87 -15.89
C THR A 12 -7.33 7.77 -15.02
N GLU A 13 -7.69 6.51 -15.28
CA GLU A 13 -7.10 5.34 -14.63
C GLU A 13 -5.56 5.43 -14.57
N VAL A 14 -5.00 4.95 -13.46
CA VAL A 14 -3.56 4.92 -13.22
C VAL A 14 -3.12 3.52 -12.82
N LYS A 15 -1.94 3.11 -13.30
CA LYS A 15 -1.25 1.91 -12.82
C LYS A 15 -0.08 2.33 -11.94
N VAL A 16 0.10 1.59 -10.84
CA VAL A 16 1.18 1.84 -9.85
C VAL A 16 2.13 0.66 -9.72
N ILE A 17 1.86 -0.46 -10.38
CA ILE A 17 2.65 -1.68 -10.30
C ILE A 17 2.57 -2.43 -11.62
N ALA A 18 3.66 -3.10 -12.01
CA ALA A 18 3.75 -4.02 -13.14
C ALA A 18 3.03 -3.51 -14.42
N PRO A 19 3.60 -2.52 -15.14
CA PRO A 19 2.93 -1.84 -16.26
C PRO A 19 2.33 -2.81 -17.29
N ASP A 20 3.02 -3.93 -17.52
CA ASP A 20 2.69 -4.93 -18.54
C ASP A 20 1.59 -5.91 -18.12
N ILE A 21 1.17 -5.93 -16.86
CA ILE A 21 0.11 -6.81 -16.36
C ILE A 21 -1.24 -6.08 -16.47
N PRO A 22 -2.19 -6.55 -17.31
CA PRO A 22 -3.51 -5.94 -17.41
C PRO A 22 -4.36 -6.19 -16.16
N ASN A 23 -5.29 -5.28 -15.86
CA ASN A 23 -6.22 -5.39 -14.72
C ASN A 23 -7.08 -6.67 -14.76
N SER A 24 -7.28 -7.28 -15.94
CA SER A 24 -7.96 -8.58 -16.08
C SER A 24 -7.22 -9.75 -15.43
N LEU A 25 -5.95 -9.58 -15.04
CA LEU A 25 -5.16 -10.56 -14.31
C LEU A 25 -5.01 -10.19 -12.82
N TYR A 26 -5.84 -9.27 -12.32
CA TYR A 26 -5.89 -8.90 -10.92
C TYR A 26 -7.00 -9.71 -10.23
N PHE A 27 -6.73 -10.16 -9.01
CA PHE A 27 -7.64 -10.98 -8.22
C PHE A 27 -7.96 -10.30 -6.88
N PRO A 28 -9.24 -10.12 -6.51
CA PRO A 28 -9.58 -9.53 -5.22
C PRO A 28 -9.18 -10.47 -4.08
N LEU A 29 -8.46 -9.92 -3.11
CA LEU A 29 -7.96 -10.63 -1.92
C LEU A 29 -8.60 -10.04 -0.66
N ASP A 30 -9.22 -10.94 0.12
CA ASP A 30 -9.76 -10.65 1.44
C ASP A 30 -8.78 -11.18 2.50
N LEU A 31 -8.12 -10.29 3.24
CA LEU A 31 -7.27 -10.64 4.39
C LEU A 31 -7.95 -10.33 5.72
N SER A 32 -9.26 -10.03 5.69
CA SER A 32 -10.02 -9.68 6.86
C SER A 32 -10.12 -10.84 7.85
N ILE A 33 -10.42 -10.50 9.10
CA ILE A 33 -10.74 -11.47 10.14
C ILE A 33 -11.95 -12.38 9.81
N ASN A 34 -12.72 -12.06 8.78
CA ASN A 34 -13.90 -12.83 8.37
C ASN A 34 -13.58 -13.91 7.31
N ASN A 35 -12.37 -13.89 6.72
CA ASN A 35 -11.99 -14.87 5.72
C ASN A 35 -11.76 -16.26 6.34
N LYS A 36 -12.72 -17.16 6.14
CA LYS A 36 -12.65 -18.55 6.63
C LYS A 36 -11.52 -19.37 6.01
N ALA A 37 -11.18 -19.12 4.75
CA ALA A 37 -10.08 -19.82 4.08
C ALA A 37 -8.74 -19.43 4.69
N LEU A 38 -8.53 -18.13 4.91
CA LEU A 38 -7.34 -17.60 5.59
C LEU A 38 -7.24 -18.12 7.04
N ALA A 39 -8.36 -18.10 7.78
CA ALA A 39 -8.41 -18.63 9.14
C ALA A 39 -8.07 -20.13 9.20
N LYS A 40 -8.47 -20.90 8.19
CA LYS A 40 -8.15 -22.34 8.07
C LYS A 40 -6.69 -22.58 7.72
N SER A 41 -6.09 -21.77 6.84
CA SER A 41 -4.66 -21.89 6.49
C SER A 41 -3.73 -21.41 7.59
N ASN A 42 -4.20 -20.51 8.48
CA ASN A 42 -3.48 -20.00 9.64
C ASN A 42 -2.00 -19.65 9.37
N PRO A 43 -1.70 -18.79 8.36
CA PRO A 43 -0.33 -18.39 8.08
C PRO A 43 0.27 -17.61 9.25
N THR A 44 1.51 -17.93 9.62
CA THR A 44 2.19 -17.34 10.79
C THR A 44 3.52 -16.68 10.47
N THR A 45 4.04 -16.88 9.25
CA THR A 45 5.28 -16.28 8.73
C THR A 45 5.03 -15.49 7.44
N SER A 46 5.96 -14.63 7.04
CA SER A 46 5.93 -13.96 5.73
C SER A 46 5.87 -14.98 4.58
N GLU A 47 6.65 -16.05 4.68
CA GLU A 47 6.66 -17.16 3.74
C GLU A 47 5.30 -17.89 3.67
N ASP A 48 4.63 -18.12 4.81
CA ASP A 48 3.28 -18.73 4.80
C ASP A 48 2.27 -17.85 4.06
N PHE A 49 2.31 -16.54 4.28
CA PHE A 49 1.44 -15.58 3.59
C PHE A 49 1.75 -15.53 2.09
N GLU A 50 3.03 -15.52 1.72
CA GLU A 50 3.45 -15.56 0.32
C GLU A 50 2.95 -16.83 -0.38
N ASN A 51 3.13 -17.99 0.25
CA ASN A 51 2.65 -19.28 -0.26
C ASN A 51 1.12 -19.30 -0.40
N PHE A 52 0.39 -18.75 0.57
CA PHE A 52 -1.07 -18.65 0.52
C PHE A 52 -1.53 -17.77 -0.66
N ILE A 53 -0.92 -16.60 -0.85
CA ILE A 53 -1.26 -15.68 -1.93
C ILE A 53 -0.89 -16.26 -3.30
N HIS A 54 0.30 -16.85 -3.43
CA HIS A 54 0.73 -17.52 -4.66
C HIS A 54 -0.21 -18.66 -5.06
N LYS A 55 -0.70 -19.43 -4.08
CA LYS A 55 -1.71 -20.46 -4.32
C LYS A 55 -3.00 -19.86 -4.87
N LEU A 56 -3.52 -18.80 -4.26
CA LEU A 56 -4.73 -18.11 -4.73
C LEU A 56 -4.57 -17.55 -6.14
N LEU A 57 -3.44 -16.90 -6.43
CA LEU A 57 -3.14 -16.38 -7.76
C LEU A 57 -3.12 -17.49 -8.81
N LYS A 58 -2.47 -18.61 -8.51
CA LYS A 58 -2.40 -19.77 -9.40
C LYS A 58 -3.78 -20.39 -9.65
N GLU A 59 -4.58 -20.57 -8.60
CA GLU A 59 -5.93 -21.14 -8.70
C GLU A 59 -6.88 -20.28 -9.54
N ASN A 60 -6.66 -18.96 -9.56
CA ASN A 60 -7.51 -18.01 -10.28
C ASN A 60 -6.90 -17.51 -11.60
N ASN A 61 -5.79 -18.10 -12.07
CA ASN A 61 -5.03 -17.64 -13.24
C ASN A 61 -4.68 -16.14 -13.22
N ALA A 62 -4.48 -15.59 -12.02
CA ALA A 62 -4.16 -14.19 -11.80
C ALA A 62 -2.65 -13.98 -11.59
N LYS A 63 -2.22 -12.72 -11.62
CA LYS A 63 -0.82 -12.31 -11.45
C LYS A 63 -0.60 -11.33 -10.30
N ILE A 64 -1.63 -10.56 -9.96
CA ILE A 64 -1.62 -9.61 -8.86
C ILE A 64 -2.87 -9.85 -8.01
N ALA A 65 -2.70 -9.94 -6.70
CA ALA A 65 -3.81 -9.98 -5.76
C ALA A 65 -3.97 -8.58 -5.17
N PHE A 66 -5.18 -8.08 -4.98
CA PHE A 66 -5.39 -6.71 -4.48
C PHE A 66 -6.52 -6.62 -3.47
N GLY A 67 -6.42 -5.65 -2.56
CA GLY A 67 -7.51 -5.38 -1.62
C GLY A 67 -7.05 -4.70 -0.34
N GLY A 68 -7.90 -4.77 0.68
CA GLY A 68 -7.53 -4.37 2.02
C GLY A 68 -7.88 -2.97 2.47
N TYR A 69 -8.47 -2.13 1.63
CA TYR A 69 -8.90 -0.82 2.09
C TYR A 69 -10.05 -0.92 3.09
N ASN A 70 -9.90 -0.26 4.25
CA ASN A 70 -10.84 -0.32 5.38
C ASN A 70 -11.06 -1.77 5.87
N GLU A 71 -9.99 -2.57 5.93
CA GLU A 71 -10.04 -3.97 6.30
C GLU A 71 -9.41 -4.21 7.67
N THR A 72 -10.17 -4.82 8.59
CA THR A 72 -9.63 -5.28 9.88
C THR A 72 -8.89 -6.61 9.70
N ARG A 73 -7.59 -6.65 9.99
CA ARG A 73 -6.71 -7.82 9.76
C ARG A 73 -6.02 -8.31 11.02
N ASN A 74 -5.79 -9.63 11.09
CA ASN A 74 -4.94 -10.22 12.13
C ASN A 74 -3.45 -10.21 11.77
N LEU A 75 -3.09 -9.87 10.52
CA LEU A 75 -1.71 -9.89 10.00
C LEU A 75 -0.73 -9.09 10.89
N TYR A 76 -1.16 -7.94 11.41
CA TYR A 76 -0.35 -7.02 12.21
C TYR A 76 -0.01 -7.53 13.61
N LYS A 77 -0.72 -8.56 14.11
CA LYS A 77 -0.49 -9.16 15.43
C LYS A 77 0.89 -9.80 15.58
N ARG A 78 1.62 -10.01 14.47
CA ARG A 78 2.98 -10.55 14.46
C ARG A 78 4.03 -9.54 14.94
N SER A 79 3.78 -8.24 14.78
CA SER A 79 4.74 -7.21 15.18
C SER A 79 4.44 -6.59 16.56
N PRO A 80 5.46 -6.37 17.40
CA PRO A 80 5.32 -5.62 18.64
C PRO A 80 4.97 -4.13 18.43
N VAL A 81 5.20 -3.56 17.24
CA VAL A 81 4.89 -2.16 16.90
C VAL A 81 3.38 -1.88 17.01
N PHE A 82 2.54 -2.87 16.72
CA PHE A 82 1.09 -2.75 16.82
C PHE A 82 0.51 -3.33 18.12
N LYS A 83 1.37 -3.93 18.97
CA LYS A 83 1.00 -4.48 20.28
C LYS A 83 1.45 -3.52 21.38
N SER A 84 0.58 -2.61 21.74
CA SER A 84 0.70 -1.89 23.01
C SER A 84 -0.31 -2.44 24.01
N VAL A 85 0.16 -2.89 25.18
CA VAL A 85 -0.72 -3.30 26.30
C VAL A 85 -1.51 -2.09 26.87
N LYS A 86 -1.18 -0.86 26.44
CA LYS A 86 -1.74 0.40 26.93
C LYS A 86 -2.49 1.23 25.88
N GLN A 87 -2.51 0.83 24.61
CA GLN A 87 -3.16 1.55 23.52
C GLN A 87 -4.06 0.59 22.73
N GLU A 88 -5.12 1.14 22.13
CA GLU A 88 -6.01 0.34 21.28
C GLU A 88 -5.23 -0.31 20.13
N GLU A 89 -5.62 -1.55 19.81
CA GLU A 89 -5.01 -2.31 18.72
C GLU A 89 -5.18 -1.56 17.39
N ARG A 90 -4.07 -1.36 16.67
CA ARG A 90 -4.05 -0.82 15.32
C ARG A 90 -4.09 -1.99 14.36
N ASN A 91 -5.27 -2.28 13.81
CA ASN A 91 -5.48 -3.43 12.92
C ASN A 91 -6.36 -3.14 11.71
N ILE A 92 -6.81 -1.90 11.52
CA ILE A 92 -7.62 -1.50 10.37
C ILE A 92 -6.72 -0.86 9.32
N HIS A 93 -6.62 -1.53 8.17
CA HIS A 93 -5.79 -1.10 7.06
C HIS A 93 -6.45 0.04 6.28
N ILE A 94 -5.70 1.11 6.01
CA ILE A 94 -6.20 2.34 5.37
C ILE A 94 -5.50 2.64 4.03
N GLY A 95 -4.69 1.70 3.55
CA GLY A 95 -4.17 1.66 2.18
C GLY A 95 -4.88 0.62 1.33
N LEU A 96 -4.33 0.36 0.16
CA LEU A 96 -4.67 -0.77 -0.69
C LEU A 96 -3.38 -1.51 -1.02
N ASP A 97 -3.41 -2.82 -0.85
CA ASP A 97 -2.25 -3.66 -1.13
C ASP A 97 -2.36 -4.31 -2.50
N LEU A 98 -1.22 -4.42 -3.19
CA LEU A 98 -1.07 -5.17 -4.43
C LEU A 98 0.04 -6.20 -4.28
N TRP A 99 -0.37 -7.46 -4.10
CA TRP A 99 0.50 -8.59 -3.77
C TRP A 99 0.97 -9.29 -5.04
N THR A 100 2.29 -9.44 -5.17
CA THR A 100 2.97 -10.11 -6.29
C THR A 100 4.43 -10.36 -5.88
N THR A 101 5.32 -10.71 -6.81
CA THR A 101 6.71 -11.05 -6.47
C THR A 101 7.58 -9.81 -6.21
N ALA A 102 8.64 -9.97 -5.41
CA ALA A 102 9.68 -8.96 -5.26
C ALA A 102 10.29 -8.56 -6.62
N GLU A 103 11.00 -7.43 -6.65
CA GLU A 103 11.61 -6.82 -7.85
C GLU A 103 10.60 -6.30 -8.89
N THR A 104 9.30 -6.51 -8.67
CA THR A 104 8.26 -5.98 -9.56
C THR A 104 8.33 -4.45 -9.66
N PRO A 105 8.32 -3.87 -10.89
CA PRO A 105 8.35 -2.41 -11.08
C PRO A 105 7.17 -1.68 -10.45
N ILE A 106 7.47 -0.57 -9.76
CA ILE A 106 6.49 0.36 -9.16
C ILE A 106 6.52 1.68 -9.91
N LEU A 107 5.33 2.20 -10.22
CA LEU A 107 5.14 3.38 -11.04
C LEU A 107 4.51 4.52 -10.23
N ALA A 108 4.89 5.75 -10.55
CA ALA A 108 4.21 6.92 -10.01
C ALA A 108 2.77 7.01 -10.54
N ALA A 109 1.81 7.08 -9.62
CA ALA A 109 0.39 7.17 -9.94
C ALA A 109 0.05 8.41 -10.79
N LEU A 110 0.71 9.54 -10.48
CA LEU A 110 0.41 10.87 -11.02
C LEU A 110 1.69 11.69 -11.13
N ASP A 111 1.66 12.74 -11.96
CA ASP A 111 2.69 13.77 -11.97
C ASP A 111 2.85 14.37 -10.57
N GLY A 112 4.09 14.62 -10.16
CA GLY A 112 4.37 15.15 -8.84
C GLY A 112 5.84 15.34 -8.58
N LYS A 113 6.21 15.36 -7.30
CA LYS A 113 7.59 15.42 -6.85
C LYS A 113 7.81 14.53 -5.64
N ILE A 114 9.04 14.05 -5.45
CA ILE A 114 9.45 13.37 -4.23
C ILE A 114 9.24 14.32 -3.04
N HIS A 115 8.29 13.99 -2.16
CA HIS A 115 8.07 14.71 -0.92
C HIS A 115 9.11 14.30 0.12
N SER A 116 9.24 13.00 0.35
CA SER A 116 10.21 12.39 1.26
C SER A 116 10.28 10.89 1.01
N PHE A 117 11.29 10.25 1.59
CA PHE A 117 11.48 8.81 1.55
C PHE A 117 12.29 8.38 2.77
N GLN A 118 12.09 7.15 3.23
CA GLN A 118 12.76 6.60 4.41
C GLN A 118 12.82 5.08 4.35
N PHE A 119 13.82 4.49 4.99
CA PHE A 119 13.85 3.06 5.27
C PHE A 119 13.30 2.82 6.69
N ASN A 120 12.05 2.37 6.77
CA ASN A 120 11.35 2.06 8.03
C ASN A 120 11.66 0.61 8.45
N ASP A 121 12.88 0.35 8.91
CA ASP A 121 13.45 -1.00 9.15
C ASP A 121 13.00 -1.67 10.47
N ASN A 122 11.78 -1.40 10.93
CA ASN A 122 11.22 -2.09 12.09
C ASN A 122 10.43 -3.32 11.63
N LEU A 123 10.41 -4.37 12.45
CA LEU A 123 9.56 -5.53 12.19
C LEU A 123 8.08 -5.12 12.06
N GLY A 124 7.43 -5.48 10.96
CA GLY A 124 6.04 -5.14 10.64
C GLY A 124 5.82 -3.69 10.19
N ASP A 125 6.86 -2.92 9.98
CA ASP A 125 6.77 -1.58 9.42
C ASP A 125 6.89 -1.63 7.88
N TYR A 126 6.94 -0.49 7.21
CA TYR A 126 6.91 -0.46 5.75
C TYR A 126 8.19 -0.91 5.04
N GLY A 127 9.34 -0.95 5.73
CA GLY A 127 10.62 -1.00 5.04
C GLY A 127 10.83 0.26 4.17
N PRO A 128 11.53 0.16 3.02
CA PRO A 128 11.74 1.28 2.11
C PRO A 128 10.41 1.88 1.62
N THR A 129 10.27 3.19 1.82
CA THR A 129 9.03 3.94 1.58
C THR A 129 9.32 5.22 0.81
N ILE A 130 8.49 5.51 -0.19
CA ILE A 130 8.53 6.77 -0.96
C ILE A 130 7.18 7.47 -0.82
N ILE A 131 7.22 8.79 -0.63
CA ILE A 131 6.03 9.64 -0.63
C ILE A 131 6.17 10.67 -1.76
N LEU A 132 5.18 10.75 -2.63
CA LEU A 132 5.06 11.78 -3.66
C LEU A 132 4.06 12.86 -3.22
N GLU A 133 4.39 14.13 -3.47
CA GLU A 133 3.45 15.26 -3.40
C GLU A 133 2.89 15.54 -4.79
N HIS A 134 1.58 15.75 -4.86
CA HIS A 134 0.83 16.08 -6.06
C HIS A 134 0.07 17.40 -5.85
N GLU A 135 -0.13 18.14 -6.94
CA GLU A 135 -1.00 19.31 -6.97
C GLU A 135 -1.82 19.29 -8.25
N ILE A 136 -3.14 19.15 -8.12
CA ILE A 136 -4.08 19.06 -9.25
C ILE A 136 -5.31 19.91 -8.91
N ASP A 137 -5.70 20.82 -9.81
CA ASP A 137 -6.87 21.70 -9.63
C ASP A 137 -6.92 22.37 -8.25
N GLY A 138 -5.76 22.87 -7.78
CA GLY A 138 -5.61 23.53 -6.48
C GLY A 138 -5.66 22.60 -5.27
N HIS A 139 -5.78 21.28 -5.46
CA HIS A 139 -5.73 20.28 -4.40
C HIS A 139 -4.31 19.74 -4.27
N LYS A 140 -3.67 20.01 -3.14
CA LYS A 140 -2.44 19.35 -2.73
C LYS A 140 -2.74 18.09 -1.94
N PHE A 141 -2.09 16.99 -2.30
CA PHE A 141 -2.21 15.70 -1.63
C PHE A 141 -0.98 14.84 -1.90
N TYR A 142 -0.94 13.64 -1.32
CA TYR A 142 0.22 12.77 -1.36
C TYR A 142 -0.16 11.34 -1.73
N THR A 143 0.79 10.60 -2.30
CA THR A 143 0.72 9.15 -2.43
C THR A 143 1.91 8.50 -1.75
N LEU A 144 1.67 7.43 -0.98
CA LEU A 144 2.68 6.65 -0.28
C LEU A 144 2.81 5.28 -0.94
N TYR A 145 4.06 4.86 -1.16
CA TYR A 145 4.47 3.57 -1.72
C TYR A 145 5.38 2.89 -0.71
N GLY A 146 4.88 1.86 -0.03
CA GLY A 146 5.63 1.09 0.97
C GLY A 146 6.15 -0.25 0.43
N HIS A 147 6.93 -0.96 1.26
CA HIS A 147 7.46 -2.30 0.99
C HIS A 147 8.35 -2.39 -0.27
N LEU A 148 9.09 -1.32 -0.54
CA LEU A 148 9.97 -1.21 -1.71
C LEU A 148 11.34 -1.84 -1.45
N SER A 149 12.17 -1.92 -2.50
CA SER A 149 13.57 -2.34 -2.37
C SER A 149 14.45 -1.23 -1.80
N VAL A 150 15.57 -1.60 -1.17
CA VAL A 150 16.51 -0.62 -0.59
C VAL A 150 17.18 0.21 -1.69
N GLU A 151 17.46 -0.40 -2.83
CA GLU A 151 18.05 0.24 -4.01
C GLU A 151 17.18 1.38 -4.52
N SER A 152 15.86 1.26 -4.37
CA SER A 152 14.90 2.27 -4.82
C SER A 152 15.09 3.62 -4.12
N LEU A 153 15.66 3.65 -2.90
CA LEU A 153 15.89 4.89 -2.17
C LEU A 153 17.20 5.60 -2.57
N GLN A 154 18.13 4.89 -3.21
CA GLN A 154 19.48 5.39 -3.44
C GLN A 154 19.57 6.41 -4.57
N ILE A 155 18.58 6.41 -5.47
CA ILE A 155 18.57 7.24 -6.68
C ILE A 155 17.65 8.46 -6.58
N LEU A 156 17.05 8.69 -5.41
CA LEU A 156 16.04 9.72 -5.22
C LEU A 156 16.58 10.95 -4.52
N SER A 157 16.02 12.11 -4.86
CA SER A 157 16.27 13.37 -4.18
C SER A 157 14.96 14.05 -3.82
N LYS A 158 14.87 14.61 -2.61
CA LYS A 158 13.70 15.41 -2.19
C LYS A 158 13.47 16.55 -3.19
N GLY A 159 12.23 16.73 -3.62
CA GLY A 159 11.84 17.71 -4.64
C GLY A 159 12.07 17.28 -6.10
N GLN A 160 12.67 16.11 -6.36
CA GLN A 160 12.80 15.57 -7.71
C GLN A 160 11.42 15.44 -8.37
N ILE A 161 11.29 15.96 -9.60
CA ILE A 161 10.06 15.87 -10.39
C ILE A 161 9.94 14.45 -10.94
N ILE A 162 8.73 13.89 -10.81
CA ILE A 162 8.37 12.56 -11.27
C ILE A 162 7.15 12.67 -12.18
N LYS A 163 7.16 11.94 -13.30
CA LYS A 163 6.02 11.88 -14.22
C LYS A 163 5.11 10.69 -13.95
N LYS A 164 3.82 10.86 -14.23
CA LYS A 164 2.84 9.76 -14.20
C LYS A 164 3.36 8.60 -15.04
N GLY A 165 3.35 7.39 -14.46
CA GLY A 165 3.79 6.17 -15.12
C GLY A 165 5.30 5.97 -15.16
N GLU A 166 6.10 6.91 -14.64
CA GLU A 166 7.53 6.72 -14.46
C GLU A 166 7.78 5.64 -13.41
N GLN A 167 8.71 4.73 -13.69
CA GLN A 167 9.15 3.75 -12.70
C GLN A 167 9.99 4.45 -11.63
N ILE A 168 9.52 4.41 -10.39
CA ILE A 168 10.16 5.07 -9.25
C ILE A 168 10.86 4.10 -8.30
N ALA A 169 10.50 2.82 -8.37
CA ALA A 169 10.98 1.79 -7.45
C ALA A 169 10.74 0.37 -7.98
N THR A 170 11.16 -0.61 -7.20
CA THR A 170 10.79 -2.02 -7.31
C THR A 170 10.37 -2.56 -5.94
N LEU A 171 9.59 -3.64 -5.89
CA LEU A 171 9.22 -4.28 -4.64
C LEU A 171 10.42 -4.91 -3.90
N GLY A 172 10.43 -4.76 -2.58
CA GLY A 172 11.37 -5.43 -1.70
C GLY A 172 10.91 -6.84 -1.33
N ASN A 173 11.87 -7.68 -0.93
CA ASN A 173 11.57 -8.99 -0.36
C ASN A 173 11.36 -8.90 1.17
N ALA A 174 10.99 -10.02 1.80
CA ALA A 174 10.70 -10.10 3.23
C ALA A 174 11.83 -9.59 4.15
N SER A 175 13.10 -9.66 3.71
CA SER A 175 14.23 -9.25 4.55
C SER A 175 14.39 -7.74 4.69
N VAL A 176 13.70 -6.94 3.85
CA VAL A 176 13.79 -5.47 3.86
C VAL A 176 12.44 -4.78 4.00
N ASN A 177 11.33 -5.48 3.74
CA ASN A 177 10.00 -4.87 3.70
C ASN A 177 9.22 -4.95 5.02
N GLY A 178 9.89 -5.24 6.14
CA GLY A 178 9.23 -5.42 7.44
C GLY A 178 8.75 -6.86 7.75
N ASP A 179 9.32 -7.88 7.10
CA ASP A 179 8.91 -9.30 7.23
C ASP A 179 7.47 -9.57 6.77
N TYR A 180 7.13 -9.02 5.60
CA TYR A 180 5.89 -9.30 4.88
C TYR A 180 6.15 -10.08 3.60
N ALA A 181 5.17 -10.86 3.16
CA ALA A 181 5.15 -11.36 1.79
C ALA A 181 5.24 -10.16 0.83
N PRO A 182 6.01 -10.23 -0.28
CA PRO A 182 6.19 -9.07 -1.15
C PRO A 182 4.85 -8.51 -1.67
N HIS A 183 4.67 -7.20 -1.53
CA HIS A 183 3.50 -6.47 -2.01
C HIS A 183 3.78 -4.96 -2.03
N LEU A 184 3.00 -4.19 -2.78
CA LEU A 184 2.97 -2.75 -2.66
C LEU A 184 1.87 -2.35 -1.68
N HIS A 185 2.22 -1.61 -0.62
CA HIS A 185 1.23 -0.78 0.10
C HIS A 185 1.09 0.54 -0.65
N PHE A 186 -0.09 0.82 -1.20
CA PHE A 186 -0.39 2.08 -1.87
C PHE A 186 -1.46 2.85 -1.12
N GLN A 187 -1.19 4.12 -0.81
CA GLN A 187 -2.11 4.95 -0.04
C GLN A 187 -2.17 6.37 -0.58
N ILE A 188 -3.36 6.94 -0.62
CA ILE A 188 -3.60 8.36 -0.89
C ILE A 188 -3.72 9.07 0.46
N ILE A 189 -3.13 10.24 0.61
CA ILE A 189 -3.15 11.03 1.85
C ILE A 189 -3.49 12.47 1.49
N LYS A 190 -4.61 12.99 1.99
CA LYS A 190 -5.06 14.37 1.75
C LYS A 190 -4.19 15.38 2.48
N ASP A 191 -4.00 15.19 3.79
CA ASP A 191 -3.11 16.01 4.63
C ASP A 191 -2.03 15.14 5.29
N ILE A 192 -0.77 15.41 4.99
CA ILE A 192 0.39 14.68 5.52
C ILE A 192 0.72 15.06 6.98
N GLN A 193 0.12 16.12 7.52
CA GLN A 193 0.31 16.59 8.90
C GLN A 193 1.79 16.83 9.24
N ASN A 194 2.55 17.39 8.30
CA ASN A 194 4.00 17.63 8.38
C ASN A 194 4.87 16.38 8.59
N LYS A 195 4.33 15.16 8.36
CA LYS A 195 5.13 13.93 8.44
C LYS A 195 6.02 13.80 7.21
N GLU A 196 7.21 13.25 7.41
CA GLU A 196 8.15 12.92 6.33
C GLU A 196 8.60 11.48 6.48
N GLY A 197 8.82 10.78 5.36
CA GLY A 197 9.35 9.42 5.32
C GLY A 197 8.38 8.30 5.73
N ASP A 198 7.34 8.63 6.48
CA ASP A 198 6.35 7.68 6.98
C ASP A 198 4.98 8.35 7.18
N TYR A 199 3.91 7.56 7.06
CA TYR A 199 2.55 7.95 7.43
C TYR A 199 1.75 6.70 7.83
N PRO A 200 0.88 6.75 8.86
CA PRO A 200 0.13 5.57 9.30
C PRO A 200 -0.61 4.83 8.16
N GLY A 201 -0.31 3.55 7.97
CA GLY A 201 -1.05 2.62 7.09
C GLY A 201 -2.11 1.77 7.77
N VAL A 202 -2.06 1.75 9.10
CA VAL A 202 -2.97 1.00 9.95
C VAL A 202 -3.42 1.90 11.10
N CYS A 203 -4.71 1.89 11.38
CA CYS A 203 -5.33 2.69 12.43
C CYS A 203 -6.12 1.83 13.43
N SER A 204 -6.46 2.46 14.55
CA SER A 204 -7.35 1.92 15.57
C SER A 204 -8.81 2.26 15.26
N PRO A 205 -9.80 1.53 15.81
CA PRO A 205 -11.21 1.88 15.67
C PRO A 205 -11.53 3.33 16.07
N SER A 206 -10.91 3.85 17.14
CA SER A 206 -11.09 5.24 17.60
C SER A 206 -10.60 6.31 16.63
N SER A 207 -9.59 6.01 15.81
CA SER A 207 -9.02 6.95 14.83
C SER A 207 -9.53 6.72 13.41
N LEU A 208 -10.34 5.68 13.18
CA LEU A 208 -10.79 5.25 11.87
C LEU A 208 -11.49 6.37 11.09
N SER A 209 -12.44 7.08 11.70
CA SER A 209 -13.20 8.13 11.00
C SER A 209 -12.29 9.23 10.45
N PHE A 210 -11.27 9.63 11.22
CA PHE A 210 -10.28 10.61 10.77
C PHE A 210 -9.49 10.06 9.57
N TYR A 211 -9.00 8.83 9.68
CA TYR A 211 -8.17 8.24 8.63
C TYR A 211 -8.93 7.90 7.36
N LEU A 212 -10.21 7.52 7.42
CA LEU A 212 -11.02 7.31 6.22
C LEU A 212 -11.34 8.63 5.49
N GLU A 213 -11.43 9.75 6.21
CA GLU A 213 -11.56 11.07 5.59
C GLU A 213 -10.24 11.53 4.96
N ASN A 214 -9.11 11.28 5.64
CA ASN A 214 -7.80 11.75 5.20
C ASN A 214 -7.12 10.83 4.18
N CYS A 215 -7.42 9.53 4.22
CA CYS A 215 -6.86 8.50 3.36
C CYS A 215 -7.99 7.82 2.58
N PRO A 216 -8.50 8.44 1.50
CA PRO A 216 -9.61 7.88 0.75
C PRO A 216 -9.20 6.60 0.00
N ASN A 217 -10.19 5.82 -0.43
CA ASN A 217 -9.95 4.55 -1.11
C ASN A 217 -9.06 4.75 -2.35
N PRO A 218 -7.86 4.12 -2.42
CA PRO A 218 -6.96 4.26 -3.55
C PRO A 218 -7.58 3.81 -4.89
N ASN A 219 -8.60 2.97 -4.85
CA ASN A 219 -9.31 2.51 -6.04
C ASN A 219 -10.08 3.64 -6.77
N LEU A 220 -10.25 4.82 -6.17
CA LEU A 220 -10.69 6.04 -6.87
C LEU A 220 -9.74 6.41 -8.03
N LEU A 221 -8.43 6.19 -7.85
CA LEU A 221 -7.42 6.40 -8.89
C LEU A 221 -7.16 5.13 -9.71
N LEU A 222 -7.01 3.99 -9.04
CA LEU A 222 -6.57 2.74 -9.68
C LEU A 222 -7.63 2.12 -10.56
N LYS A 223 -8.93 2.31 -10.23
CA LYS A 223 -10.08 1.79 -10.98
C LYS A 223 -10.00 0.29 -11.27
N ILE A 224 -9.38 -0.47 -10.36
CA ILE A 224 -9.29 -1.93 -10.47
C ILE A 224 -10.68 -2.47 -10.13
N ASN A 225 -11.39 -2.93 -11.16
CA ASN A 225 -12.71 -3.54 -10.98
C ASN A 225 -12.55 -4.94 -10.35
N SER A 226 -13.37 -5.19 -9.33
CA SER A 226 -13.63 -6.54 -8.81
C SER A 226 -14.75 -7.20 -9.61
#